data_AF-A0A1W9RVZ8-F1
#
_entry.id   AF-A0A1W9RVZ8-F1
#
_cell.length_a   1.000
_cell.length_b   1.000
_cell.length_c   1.000
_cell.angle_alpha   90.00
_cell.angle_beta   90.00
_cell.angle_gamma   90.00
#
_symmetry.space_group_name_H-M   'P 1'
#
loop_
_entity.id
_entity.type
_entity.pdbx_description
1 polymer ?
#
loop_
_entity_poly.entity_id
_entity_poly.type
_entity_poly.pdbx_seq_one_letter_code
_entity_poly.pdbx_strand_id
1 'polypeptide(L)'
;MDCGIDTVAISSDSANPTIGDTISVTVKAWYNDKRKEASAKVVLSRLTIPPLKAAVAFPGQNPVLDLNGAPLIDGNNHDYNGNLSSVSNDLPGVAVHSTTDSVNIVQKLYNDKQEDHVIGFGGIPSVQVSTVDDPSIFIDPITASADFHLAAGTYSSVIFGSKDAPVIVYGQGDLKFSGGVVGHGILVIDGTLTLSGNFFWYGIVYVVGPSPEIFNSVGTNRIIGGVVLGGKDKTARLRGTADIKYSYEAVENVRNKTKSLLTMSLISWFE
;
A
#
# COMPACT_ATOMS: atom_id res chain seq x y z
N MET A 1 -50.29 4.68 15.02
CA MET A 1 -49.52 4.42 13.80
C MET A 1 -48.09 4.01 14.16
N ASP A 2 -47.83 3.19 15.17
CA ASP A 2 -46.67 3.56 16.00
C ASP A 2 -45.59 2.48 16.04
N CYS A 3 -44.94 2.30 14.89
CA CYS A 3 -43.55 1.85 14.87
C CYS A 3 -42.66 3.00 14.40
N GLY A 4 -41.62 3.33 15.18
CA GLY A 4 -40.73 4.43 14.85
C GLY A 4 -39.49 4.45 15.72
N ILE A 5 -38.39 4.94 15.15
CA ILE A 5 -37.16 5.23 15.91
C ILE A 5 -37.41 6.51 16.69
N ASP A 6 -37.22 6.44 18.01
CA ASP A 6 -37.34 7.57 18.93
C ASP A 6 -36.02 8.32 19.03
N THR A 7 -34.93 7.61 19.32
CA THR A 7 -33.62 8.23 19.53
C THR A 7 -32.51 7.31 19.06
N VAL A 8 -31.52 7.89 18.39
CA VAL A 8 -30.21 7.28 18.19
C VAL A 8 -29.20 8.15 18.93
N ALA A 9 -28.49 7.56 19.88
CA ALA A 9 -27.43 8.22 20.63
C ALA A 9 -26.09 7.51 20.37
N ILE A 10 -25.05 8.30 20.15
CA ILE A 10 -23.68 7.82 20.02
C ILE A 10 -22.88 8.52 21.13
N SER A 11 -22.27 7.73 22.00
CA SER A 11 -21.43 8.23 23.08
C SER A 11 -20.11 7.47 23.12
N SER A 12 -19.05 8.12 23.56
CA SER A 12 -17.77 7.49 23.85
C SER A 12 -17.53 7.49 25.35
N ASP A 13 -16.77 6.52 25.85
CA ASP A 13 -16.28 6.53 27.22
C ASP A 13 -15.21 7.64 27.43
N SER A 14 -14.71 8.24 26.35
CA SER A 14 -13.77 9.38 26.34
C SER A 14 -14.43 10.65 25.76
N ALA A 15 -14.12 11.80 26.34
CA ALA A 15 -14.58 13.11 25.84
C ALA A 15 -13.98 13.49 24.48
N ASN A 16 -12.82 12.93 24.15
CA ASN A 16 -12.15 13.07 22.86
C ASN A 16 -11.83 11.67 22.33
N PRO A 17 -12.79 10.98 21.70
CA PRO A 17 -12.59 9.61 21.25
C PRO A 17 -11.43 9.49 20.27
N THR A 18 -10.56 8.53 20.54
CA THR A 18 -9.43 8.14 19.71
C THR A 18 -9.60 6.69 19.24
N ILE A 19 -8.75 6.25 18.32
CA ILE A 19 -8.70 4.85 17.90
C ILE A 19 -8.35 3.99 19.12
N GLY A 20 -9.12 2.94 19.35
CA GLY A 20 -9.05 2.06 20.52
C GLY A 20 -10.12 2.34 21.56
N ASP A 21 -10.77 3.51 21.54
CA ASP A 21 -11.83 3.84 22.48
C ASP A 21 -13.13 3.08 22.16
N THR A 22 -13.87 2.76 23.21
CA THR A 22 -15.19 2.14 23.09
C THR A 22 -16.25 3.21 22.83
N ILE A 23 -16.98 3.01 21.74
CA ILE A 23 -18.14 3.81 21.34
C ILE A 23 -19.40 2.99 21.65
N SER A 24 -20.32 3.58 22.39
CA SER A 24 -21.65 3.02 22.63
C SER A 24 -22.63 3.66 21.65
N VAL A 25 -23.36 2.81 20.92
CA VAL A 25 -24.47 3.20 20.05
C VAL A 25 -25.75 2.67 20.67
N THR A 26 -26.66 3.56 21.06
CA THR A 26 -27.94 3.22 21.69
C THR A 26 -29.07 3.66 20.78
N VAL A 27 -30.00 2.75 20.50
CA VAL A 27 -31.21 2.98 19.71
C VAL A 27 -32.41 2.73 20.59
N LYS A 28 -33.30 3.71 20.68
CA LYS A 28 -34.61 3.59 21.34
C LYS A 28 -35.69 3.66 20.28
N ALA A 29 -36.65 2.75 20.33
CA ALA A 29 -37.72 2.67 19.35
C ALA A 29 -39.06 2.33 20.01
N TRP A 30 -40.15 2.69 19.34
CA TRP A 30 -41.51 2.36 19.71
C TRP A 30 -42.05 1.22 18.86
N TYR A 31 -42.80 0.33 19.49
CA TYR A 31 -43.62 -0.68 18.83
C TYR A 31 -44.89 -0.94 19.65
N ASN A 32 -46.06 -0.64 19.09
CA ASN A 32 -47.37 -0.83 19.73
C ASN A 32 -47.40 -0.25 21.16
N ASP A 33 -47.09 1.04 21.29
CA ASP A 33 -47.04 1.79 22.55
C ASP A 33 -46.02 1.29 23.60
N LYS A 34 -45.15 0.35 23.22
CA LYS A 34 -44.03 -0.11 24.06
C LYS A 34 -42.72 0.46 23.53
N ARG A 35 -41.91 0.99 24.45
CA ARG A 35 -40.54 1.41 24.16
C ARG A 35 -39.58 0.24 24.31
N LYS A 36 -38.69 0.08 23.34
CA LYS A 36 -37.57 -0.87 23.37
C LYS A 36 -36.26 -0.13 23.19
N GLU A 37 -35.21 -0.66 23.77
CA GLU A 37 -33.86 -0.09 23.73
C GLU A 37 -32.88 -1.19 23.37
N ALA A 38 -32.11 -0.97 22.32
CA ALA A 38 -30.97 -1.80 21.99
C ALA A 38 -29.71 -0.94 22.07
N SER A 39 -28.60 -1.48 22.58
CA SER A 39 -27.31 -0.83 22.37
C SER A 39 -26.23 -1.81 21.97
N ALA A 40 -25.25 -1.28 21.24
CA ALA A 40 -24.03 -1.96 20.88
C ALA A 40 -22.83 -1.16 21.40
N LYS A 41 -21.83 -1.86 21.92
CA LYS A 41 -20.50 -1.31 22.18
C LYS A 41 -19.58 -1.73 21.03
N VAL A 42 -18.95 -0.77 20.39
CA VAL A 42 -18.00 -0.99 19.31
C VAL A 42 -16.66 -0.34 19.65
N VAL A 43 -15.56 -0.90 19.16
CA VAL A 43 -14.24 -0.25 19.21
C VAL A 43 -13.81 0.08 17.79
N LEU A 44 -13.32 1.30 17.61
CA LEU A 44 -12.67 1.72 16.37
C LEU A 44 -11.20 1.29 16.40
N SER A 45 -10.77 0.51 15.43
CA SER A 45 -9.39 0.06 15.26
C SER A 45 -8.85 0.52 13.91
N ARG A 46 -7.54 0.35 13.69
CA ARG A 46 -6.91 0.60 12.39
C ARG A 46 -6.22 -0.66 11.89
N LEU A 47 -6.46 -1.02 10.64
CA LEU A 47 -5.70 -2.06 9.96
C LEU A 47 -4.23 -1.67 9.92
N THR A 48 -3.39 -2.56 10.44
CA THR A 48 -1.96 -2.32 10.51
C THR A 48 -1.31 -2.63 9.16
N ILE A 49 -0.52 -1.69 8.66
CA ILE A 49 0.31 -1.89 7.47
C ILE A 49 1.74 -2.18 7.95
N PRO A 50 2.31 -3.35 7.64
CA PRO A 50 3.68 -3.67 8.04
C PRO A 50 4.70 -2.61 7.56
N PRO A 51 5.79 -2.39 8.32
CA PRO A 51 6.90 -1.54 7.89
C PRO A 51 7.50 -2.02 6.57
N LEU A 52 7.69 -1.10 5.63
CA LEU A 52 8.50 -1.38 4.45
C LEU A 52 9.94 -1.64 4.87
N LYS A 53 10.62 -2.52 4.14
CA LYS A 53 12.00 -2.94 4.42
C LYS A 53 12.99 -2.52 3.33
N ALA A 54 12.49 -1.97 2.22
CA ALA A 54 13.26 -1.45 1.10
C ALA A 54 12.35 -0.59 0.20
N ALA A 55 12.92 0.09 -0.80
CA ALA A 55 12.14 0.72 -1.86
C ALA A 55 11.38 -0.32 -2.69
N VAL A 56 12.01 -1.46 -2.99
CA VAL A 56 11.38 -2.65 -3.59
C VAL A 56 11.69 -3.87 -2.72
N ALA A 57 10.64 -4.57 -2.29
CA ALA A 57 10.79 -5.73 -1.42
C ALA A 57 10.22 -6.99 -2.09
N PHE A 58 10.98 -8.08 -1.97
CA PHE A 58 10.67 -9.40 -2.52
C PHE A 58 10.55 -10.44 -1.39
N PRO A 59 9.39 -10.58 -0.74
CA PRO A 59 9.09 -11.71 0.15
C PRO A 59 9.29 -13.07 -0.53
N GLY A 60 9.97 -14.00 0.15
CA GLY A 60 10.21 -15.37 -0.35
C GLY A 60 11.28 -15.48 -1.44
N GLN A 61 11.49 -16.71 -1.95
CA GLN A 61 12.62 -17.07 -2.82
C GLN A 61 12.42 -16.71 -4.31
N ASN A 62 13.51 -16.74 -5.09
CA ASN A 62 13.54 -16.59 -6.55
C ASN A 62 12.95 -15.27 -7.12
N PRO A 63 13.27 -14.09 -6.55
CA PRO A 63 12.92 -12.83 -7.20
C PRO A 63 13.65 -12.64 -8.53
N VAL A 64 12.94 -12.07 -9.50
CA VAL A 64 13.55 -11.57 -10.74
C VAL A 64 13.57 -10.05 -10.70
N LEU A 65 14.77 -9.47 -10.75
CA LEU A 65 14.97 -8.04 -10.99
C LEU A 65 15.57 -7.85 -12.38
N ASP A 66 14.79 -7.20 -13.25
CA ASP A 66 15.15 -7.02 -14.66
C ASP A 66 15.03 -5.53 -15.03
N LEU A 67 16.18 -4.87 -15.16
CA LEU A 67 16.29 -3.46 -15.47
C LEU A 67 16.78 -3.28 -16.91
N ASN A 68 16.24 -2.30 -17.63
CA ASN A 68 16.74 -1.92 -18.97
C ASN A 68 16.45 -0.44 -19.25
N GLY A 69 17.41 0.27 -19.82
CA GLY A 69 17.41 1.73 -19.85
C GLY A 69 18.10 2.29 -18.62
N ALA A 70 17.52 3.31 -17.99
CA ALA A 70 18.03 3.97 -16.79
C ALA A 70 16.96 4.08 -15.69
N PRO A 71 16.30 2.97 -15.28
CA PRO A 71 15.42 3.01 -14.12
C PRO A 71 16.24 3.21 -12.84
N LEU A 72 15.63 3.79 -11.81
CA LEU A 72 16.25 3.97 -10.51
C LEU A 72 15.38 3.36 -9.41
N ILE A 73 15.98 2.49 -8.60
CA ILE A 73 15.45 2.03 -7.32
C ILE A 73 16.30 2.68 -6.23
N ASP A 74 15.72 3.60 -5.47
CA ASP A 74 16.41 4.38 -4.45
C ASP A 74 15.79 4.13 -3.07
N GLY A 75 16.55 3.47 -2.20
CA GLY A 75 16.19 3.22 -0.81
C GLY A 75 16.48 4.39 0.14
N ASN A 76 17.18 5.44 -0.30
CA ASN A 76 17.35 6.64 0.51
C ASN A 76 15.99 7.27 0.81
N ASN A 77 15.85 7.88 1.98
CA ASN A 77 14.59 8.49 2.39
C ASN A 77 14.34 9.76 1.58
N HIS A 78 13.25 9.78 0.82
CA HIS A 78 12.80 10.96 0.09
C HIS A 78 11.61 11.65 0.78
N ASP A 79 11.50 12.96 0.58
CA ASP A 79 10.30 13.73 0.91
C ASP A 79 9.13 13.34 -0.04
N TYR A 80 7.94 13.86 0.25
CA TYR A 80 6.75 13.60 -0.58
C TYR A 80 6.89 14.06 -2.04
N ASN A 81 7.83 14.97 -2.34
CA ASN A 81 8.07 15.49 -3.69
C ASN A 81 9.14 14.67 -4.44
N GLY A 82 9.79 13.70 -3.78
CA GLY A 82 10.83 12.85 -4.34
C GLY A 82 12.24 13.44 -4.25
N ASN A 83 12.46 14.49 -3.45
CA ASN A 83 13.79 14.99 -3.12
C ASN A 83 14.37 14.20 -1.94
N LEU A 84 15.69 14.15 -1.77
CA LEU A 84 16.28 13.54 -0.58
C LEU A 84 15.81 14.28 0.68
N SER A 85 15.34 13.52 1.66
CA SER A 85 14.93 14.02 2.95
C SER A 85 16.15 14.42 3.78
N SER A 86 16.00 15.47 4.59
CA SER A 86 17.01 15.84 5.59
C SER A 86 17.01 14.91 6.82
N VAL A 87 15.97 14.07 6.96
CA VAL A 87 15.84 13.09 8.04
C VAL A 87 16.31 11.73 7.53
N SER A 88 17.41 11.20 8.09
CA SER A 88 17.88 9.86 7.74
C SER A 88 16.95 8.80 8.32
N ASN A 89 16.33 8.04 7.43
CA ASN A 89 15.59 6.83 7.71
C ASN A 89 15.73 5.88 6.51
N ASP A 90 16.96 5.82 5.98
CA ASP A 90 17.25 5.18 4.71
C ASP A 90 17.05 3.68 4.82
N LEU A 91 16.49 3.10 3.77
CA LEU A 91 16.34 1.66 3.60
C LEU A 91 17.24 1.17 2.46
N PRO A 92 17.43 -0.15 2.34
CA PRO A 92 17.97 -0.73 1.12
C PRO A 92 17.12 -0.37 -0.11
N GLY A 93 17.74 -0.26 -1.28
CA GLY A 93 17.00 -0.16 -2.54
C GLY A 93 16.15 -1.40 -2.77
N VAL A 94 16.75 -2.58 -2.61
CA VAL A 94 16.09 -3.88 -2.76
C VAL A 94 16.25 -4.74 -1.50
N ALA A 95 15.15 -5.31 -1.02
CA ALA A 95 15.15 -6.35 0.03
C ALA A 95 14.75 -7.70 -0.55
N VAL A 96 15.48 -8.75 -0.19
CA VAL A 96 15.24 -10.14 -0.61
C VAL A 96 15.25 -11.10 0.58
N HIS A 97 14.68 -12.28 0.40
CA HIS A 97 14.53 -13.27 1.46
C HIS A 97 15.82 -14.01 1.84
N SER A 98 16.71 -14.26 0.87
CA SER A 98 17.90 -15.11 1.09
C SER A 98 19.19 -14.49 0.57
N THR A 99 20.31 -14.93 1.16
CA THR A 99 21.65 -14.55 0.69
C THR A 99 21.88 -14.98 -0.76
N THR A 100 21.35 -16.14 -1.17
CA THR A 100 21.45 -16.62 -2.55
C THR A 100 20.75 -15.66 -3.52
N ASP A 101 19.54 -15.22 -3.20
CA ASP A 101 18.81 -14.25 -4.03
C ASP A 101 19.57 -12.91 -4.13
N SER A 102 20.14 -12.46 -3.00
CA SER A 102 20.94 -11.22 -2.96
C SER A 102 22.16 -11.34 -3.89
N VAL A 103 22.94 -12.41 -3.76
CA VAL A 103 24.12 -12.65 -4.61
C VAL A 103 23.73 -12.74 -6.09
N ASN A 104 22.64 -13.44 -6.41
CA ASN A 104 22.18 -13.59 -7.80
C ASN A 104 21.78 -12.25 -8.42
N ILE A 105 21.03 -11.42 -7.70
CA ILE A 105 20.64 -10.09 -8.18
C ILE A 105 21.86 -9.18 -8.30
N VAL A 106 22.74 -9.14 -7.29
CA VAL A 106 23.97 -8.32 -7.31
C VAL A 106 24.86 -8.71 -8.49
N GLN A 107 25.09 -10.01 -8.70
CA GLN A 107 25.89 -10.50 -9.83
C GLN A 107 25.27 -10.12 -11.17
N LYS A 108 23.93 -10.22 -11.31
CA LYS A 108 23.23 -9.79 -12.52
C LYS A 108 23.42 -8.29 -12.78
N LEU A 109 23.23 -7.44 -11.75
CA LEU A 109 23.41 -5.99 -11.88
C LEU A 109 24.82 -5.62 -12.34
N TYR A 110 25.87 -6.25 -11.78
CA TYR A 110 27.25 -6.03 -12.25
C TYR A 110 27.48 -6.51 -13.68
N ASN A 111 26.96 -7.69 -14.04
CA ASN A 111 27.11 -8.22 -15.40
C ASN A 111 26.45 -7.31 -16.44
N ASP A 112 25.32 -6.71 -16.07
CA ASP A 112 24.55 -5.81 -16.93
C ASP A 112 25.03 -4.35 -16.85
N LYS A 113 25.98 -4.04 -15.95
CA LYS A 113 26.48 -2.67 -15.65
C LYS A 113 25.39 -1.73 -15.20
N GLN A 114 24.60 -2.19 -14.22
CA GLN A 114 23.42 -1.52 -13.67
C GLN A 114 23.51 -1.40 -12.14
N GLU A 115 24.70 -1.52 -11.58
CA GLU A 115 24.90 -1.44 -10.13
C GLU A 115 24.41 -0.11 -9.53
N ASP A 116 24.53 0.98 -10.27
CA ASP A 116 24.12 2.34 -9.89
C ASP A 116 22.62 2.60 -10.06
N HIS A 117 21.86 1.66 -10.64
CA HIS A 117 20.41 1.73 -10.73
C HIS A 117 19.71 1.28 -9.44
N VAL A 118 20.45 0.68 -8.50
CA VAL A 118 19.92 0.23 -7.21
C VAL A 118 20.78 0.83 -6.10
N ILE A 119 20.28 1.89 -5.47
CA ILE A 119 21.00 2.63 -4.42
C ILE A 119 20.19 2.72 -3.13
N GLY A 120 20.83 3.12 -2.04
CA GLY A 120 20.24 3.17 -0.71
C GLY A 120 21.20 2.65 0.35
N PHE A 121 20.66 2.24 1.49
CA PHE A 121 21.45 1.68 2.58
C PHE A 121 22.17 0.38 2.16
N GLY A 122 23.40 0.19 2.61
CA GLY A 122 24.12 -1.09 2.44
C GLY A 122 24.96 -1.23 1.17
N GLY A 123 25.32 -0.13 0.50
CA GLY A 123 26.29 -0.11 -0.62
C GLY A 123 25.65 -0.08 -2.01
N ILE A 124 26.48 -0.10 -3.06
CA ILE A 124 26.06 -0.08 -4.46
C ILE A 124 26.55 -1.37 -5.14
N PRO A 125 25.66 -2.23 -5.68
CA PRO A 125 24.20 -2.10 -5.66
C PRO A 125 23.60 -2.37 -4.26
N SER A 126 22.55 -1.63 -3.89
CA SER A 126 21.89 -1.69 -2.58
C SER A 126 20.87 -2.83 -2.52
N VAL A 127 21.37 -4.05 -2.31
CA VAL A 127 20.56 -5.28 -2.20
C VAL A 127 20.84 -5.96 -0.87
N GLN A 128 19.85 -6.04 0.01
CA GLN A 128 20.01 -6.57 1.37
C GLN A 128 19.07 -7.74 1.66
N VAL A 129 19.55 -8.67 2.47
CA VAL A 129 18.70 -9.74 3.01
C VAL A 129 17.86 -9.17 4.14
N SER A 130 16.54 -9.32 4.06
CA SER A 130 15.63 -8.85 5.10
C SER A 130 14.41 -9.76 5.19
N THR A 131 13.89 -9.93 6.40
CA THR A 131 12.60 -10.58 6.61
C THR A 131 11.50 -9.60 6.20
N VAL A 132 10.91 -9.87 5.03
CA VAL A 132 9.75 -9.14 4.51
C VAL A 132 8.55 -10.06 4.60
N ASP A 133 7.49 -9.61 5.25
CA ASP A 133 6.22 -10.33 5.31
C ASP A 133 5.59 -10.38 3.92
N ASP A 134 5.12 -11.55 3.51
CA ASP A 134 4.37 -11.68 2.25
C ASP A 134 3.00 -11.01 2.41
N PRO A 135 2.63 -10.05 1.55
CA PRO A 135 1.33 -9.38 1.60
C PRO A 135 0.13 -10.32 1.71
N SER A 136 0.19 -11.53 1.16
CA SER A 136 -0.89 -12.52 1.24
C SER A 136 -1.39 -12.80 2.67
N ILE A 137 -0.58 -12.54 3.71
CA ILE A 137 -1.01 -12.76 5.10
C ILE A 137 -1.85 -11.62 5.69
N PHE A 138 -1.89 -10.44 5.05
CA PHE A 138 -2.57 -9.25 5.59
C PHE A 138 -3.37 -8.43 4.57
N ILE A 139 -3.33 -8.78 3.28
CA ILE A 139 -3.91 -7.96 2.20
C ILE A 139 -5.44 -8.06 2.10
N ASP A 140 -6.04 -9.18 2.51
CA ASP A 140 -7.49 -9.40 2.45
C ASP A 140 -8.31 -8.31 3.17
N PRO A 141 -8.05 -7.97 4.45
CA PRO A 141 -8.80 -6.90 5.09
C PRO A 141 -8.55 -5.52 4.45
N ILE A 142 -7.39 -5.30 3.82
CA ILE A 142 -7.08 -4.03 3.12
C ILE A 142 -7.92 -3.92 1.85
N THR A 143 -7.99 -4.99 1.04
CA THR A 143 -8.75 -5.01 -0.22
C THR A 143 -10.26 -5.00 0.00
N ALA A 144 -10.74 -5.63 1.08
CA ALA A 144 -12.12 -5.55 1.51
C ALA A 144 -12.57 -4.12 1.85
N SER A 145 -11.64 -3.30 2.35
CA SER A 145 -11.86 -1.89 2.67
C SER A 145 -11.44 -0.92 1.56
N ALA A 146 -11.22 -1.41 0.32
CA ALA A 146 -10.78 -0.54 -0.77
C ALA A 146 -11.83 0.53 -1.13
N ASP A 147 -11.38 1.75 -1.41
CA ASP A 147 -12.23 2.85 -1.89
C ASP A 147 -12.61 2.67 -3.36
N PHE A 148 -11.71 2.03 -4.13
CA PHE A 148 -11.90 1.76 -5.55
C PHE A 148 -11.61 0.29 -5.85
N HIS A 149 -12.58 -0.37 -6.50
CA HIS A 149 -12.43 -1.70 -7.08
C HIS A 149 -12.35 -1.56 -8.60
N LEU A 150 -11.19 -1.88 -9.15
CA LEU A 150 -10.93 -1.81 -10.59
C LEU A 150 -10.91 -3.22 -11.16
N ALA A 151 -11.70 -3.45 -12.20
CA ALA A 151 -11.61 -4.69 -12.98
C ALA A 151 -10.34 -4.68 -13.84
N ALA A 152 -9.85 -5.87 -14.21
CA ALA A 152 -8.77 -6.03 -15.18
C ALA A 152 -8.98 -5.14 -16.43
N GLY A 153 -7.96 -4.40 -16.85
CA GLY A 153 -8.11 -3.46 -17.96
C GLY A 153 -7.09 -2.33 -18.00
N THR A 154 -7.37 -1.34 -18.84
CA THR A 154 -6.52 -0.15 -19.02
C THR A 154 -7.21 1.10 -18.49
N TYR A 155 -6.49 1.88 -17.68
CA TYR A 155 -6.95 3.11 -17.06
C TYR A 155 -6.02 4.26 -17.41
N SER A 156 -6.58 5.43 -17.71
CA SER A 156 -5.83 6.61 -18.12
C SER A 156 -6.42 7.91 -17.62
N SER A 157 -5.56 8.91 -17.39
CA SER A 157 -5.97 10.27 -17.02
C SER A 157 -6.89 10.32 -15.80
N VAL A 158 -6.58 9.49 -14.79
CA VAL A 158 -7.35 9.35 -13.56
C VAL A 158 -6.52 9.77 -12.35
N ILE A 159 -7.19 10.40 -11.38
CA ILE A 159 -6.60 10.80 -10.11
C ILE A 159 -7.27 9.99 -8.98
N PHE A 160 -6.46 9.33 -8.16
CA PHE A 160 -6.92 8.56 -6.99
C PHE A 160 -6.48 9.25 -5.69
N GLY A 161 -7.44 9.79 -4.95
CA GLY A 161 -7.18 10.44 -3.66
C GLY A 161 -6.33 11.70 -3.77
N SER A 162 -5.83 12.15 -2.62
CA SER A 162 -4.93 13.31 -2.49
C SER A 162 -3.98 13.13 -1.29
N LYS A 163 -2.98 14.01 -1.14
CA LYS A 163 -2.10 14.01 0.04
C LYS A 163 -2.85 14.14 1.37
N ASP A 164 -4.03 14.77 1.37
CA ASP A 164 -4.85 14.97 2.59
C ASP A 164 -5.94 13.91 2.77
N ALA A 165 -6.33 13.24 1.68
CA ALA A 165 -7.29 12.15 1.69
C ALA A 165 -6.78 11.01 0.78
N PRO A 166 -5.74 10.27 1.22
CA PRO A 166 -5.26 9.11 0.49
C PRO A 166 -6.32 7.99 0.52
N VAL A 167 -6.29 7.15 -0.50
CA VAL A 167 -7.30 6.11 -0.76
C VAL A 167 -6.66 4.75 -0.97
N ILE A 168 -7.46 3.70 -0.86
CA ILE A 168 -7.07 2.33 -1.21
C ILE A 168 -7.67 2.00 -2.57
N VAL A 169 -6.81 1.67 -3.54
CA VAL A 169 -7.21 1.21 -4.87
C VAL A 169 -6.86 -0.26 -4.99
N TYR A 170 -7.85 -1.10 -5.27
CA TYR A 170 -7.67 -2.52 -5.50
C TYR A 170 -7.99 -2.87 -6.96
N GLY A 171 -6.99 -3.39 -7.67
CA GLY A 171 -7.10 -3.95 -9.00
C GLY A 171 -7.28 -5.47 -8.96
N GLN A 172 -8.40 -5.95 -9.48
CA GLN A 172 -8.74 -7.36 -9.60
C GLN A 172 -8.25 -7.89 -10.96
N GLY A 173 -7.10 -8.57 -10.95
CA GLY A 173 -6.43 -9.03 -12.16
C GLY A 173 -5.42 -8.02 -12.72
N ASP A 174 -5.03 -8.26 -13.97
CA ASP A 174 -4.01 -7.46 -14.64
C ASP A 174 -4.52 -6.04 -14.93
N LEU A 175 -3.80 -5.04 -14.43
CA LEU A 175 -4.06 -3.64 -14.68
C LEU A 175 -2.97 -3.00 -15.52
N LYS A 176 -3.39 -2.17 -16.46
CA LYS A 176 -2.53 -1.23 -17.17
C LYS A 176 -2.91 0.20 -16.82
N PHE A 177 -1.99 0.96 -16.25
CA PHE A 177 -2.11 2.41 -16.18
C PHE A 177 -1.37 3.05 -17.35
N SER A 178 -2.06 3.93 -18.06
CA SER A 178 -1.53 4.62 -19.23
C SER A 178 -1.83 6.11 -19.15
N GLY A 179 -0.81 6.97 -19.24
CA GLY A 179 -1.00 8.41 -19.48
C GLY A 179 -1.77 9.21 -18.42
N GLY A 180 -1.03 9.90 -17.55
CA GLY A 180 -1.58 10.95 -16.68
C GLY A 180 -2.28 10.41 -15.43
N VAL A 181 -1.84 9.26 -14.91
CA VAL A 181 -2.39 8.69 -13.68
C VAL A 181 -1.63 9.24 -12.48
N VAL A 182 -2.36 9.73 -11.50
CA VAL A 182 -1.82 10.21 -10.22
C VAL A 182 -2.57 9.55 -9.08
N GLY A 183 -1.89 9.00 -8.09
CA GLY A 183 -2.55 8.40 -6.94
C GLY A 183 -1.83 8.64 -5.63
N HIS A 184 -2.60 8.76 -4.56
CA HIS A 184 -2.13 8.93 -3.19
C HIS A 184 -2.78 7.85 -2.32
N GLY A 185 -1.98 6.98 -1.71
CA GLY A 185 -2.51 5.91 -0.86
C GLY A 185 -1.91 4.53 -1.09
N ILE A 186 -2.76 3.51 -0.99
CA ILE A 186 -2.38 2.10 -1.14
C ILE A 186 -2.90 1.62 -2.49
N LEU A 187 -2.02 1.13 -3.34
CA LEU A 187 -2.39 0.42 -4.56
C LEU A 187 -2.16 -1.07 -4.33
N VAL A 188 -3.20 -1.89 -4.50
CA VAL A 188 -3.11 -3.34 -4.45
C VAL A 188 -3.50 -3.89 -5.81
N ILE A 189 -2.63 -4.69 -6.43
CA ILE A 189 -2.88 -5.34 -7.71
C ILE A 189 -2.78 -6.84 -7.50
N ASP A 190 -3.87 -7.57 -7.71
CA ASP A 190 -3.88 -9.04 -7.72
C ASP A 190 -3.65 -9.55 -9.14
N GLY A 191 -2.39 -9.56 -9.58
CA GLY A 191 -1.98 -9.88 -10.94
C GLY A 191 -0.77 -9.05 -11.39
N THR A 192 -0.80 -8.60 -12.64
CA THR A 192 0.26 -7.81 -13.28
C THR A 192 -0.08 -6.32 -13.27
N LEU A 193 0.86 -5.49 -12.83
CA LEU A 193 0.81 -4.04 -12.93
C LEU A 193 1.66 -3.56 -14.12
N THR A 194 1.02 -3.13 -15.19
CA THR A 194 1.65 -2.54 -16.37
C THR A 194 1.58 -1.01 -16.30
N LEU A 195 2.71 -0.31 -16.26
CA LEU A 195 2.76 1.15 -16.30
C LEU A 195 3.24 1.64 -17.66
N SER A 196 2.59 2.68 -18.19
CA SER A 196 2.97 3.30 -19.46
C SER A 196 2.66 4.80 -19.47
N GLY A 197 3.50 5.60 -20.14
CA GLY A 197 3.35 7.06 -20.14
C GLY A 197 3.66 7.66 -18.77
N ASN A 198 2.81 8.58 -18.31
CA ASN A 198 2.98 9.28 -17.03
C ASN A 198 2.16 8.59 -15.93
N PHE A 199 2.83 7.98 -14.96
CA PHE A 199 2.22 7.38 -13.77
C PHE A 199 2.95 7.88 -12.52
N PHE A 200 2.20 8.45 -11.57
CA PHE A 200 2.74 8.95 -10.31
C PHE A 200 1.95 8.35 -9.15
N TRP A 201 2.63 7.64 -8.26
CA TRP A 201 2.01 7.09 -7.05
C TRP A 201 2.76 7.57 -5.81
N TYR A 202 2.03 8.10 -4.83
CA TYR A 202 2.55 8.56 -3.54
C TYR A 202 1.99 7.66 -2.44
N GLY A 203 2.80 6.70 -1.99
CA GLY A 203 2.40 5.72 -1.00
C GLY A 203 2.90 4.33 -1.30
N ILE A 204 2.09 3.33 -0.94
CA ILE A 204 2.51 1.93 -0.93
C ILE A 204 1.86 1.19 -2.10
N VAL A 205 2.64 0.38 -2.79
CA VAL A 205 2.16 -0.50 -3.87
C VAL A 205 2.42 -1.95 -3.51
N TYR A 206 1.35 -2.74 -3.49
CA TYR A 206 1.38 -4.18 -3.36
C TYR A 206 1.02 -4.79 -4.72
N VAL A 207 1.90 -5.63 -5.26
CA VAL A 207 1.57 -6.47 -6.42
C VAL A 207 1.60 -7.90 -5.91
N VAL A 208 0.45 -8.54 -5.88
CA VAL A 208 0.22 -9.87 -5.32
C VAL A 208 -0.31 -10.81 -6.38
N GLY A 209 -0.20 -12.11 -6.13
CA GLY A 209 -0.75 -13.13 -7.02
C GLY A 209 0.19 -14.34 -7.15
N PRO A 210 -0.13 -15.31 -8.03
CA PRO A 210 0.73 -16.47 -8.25
C PRO A 210 2.07 -16.10 -8.91
N SER A 211 2.03 -15.14 -9.85
CA SER A 211 3.19 -14.66 -10.60
C SER A 211 3.11 -13.13 -10.72
N PRO A 212 3.26 -12.39 -9.61
CA PRO A 212 3.09 -10.95 -9.60
C PRO A 212 4.20 -10.29 -10.41
N GLU A 213 3.83 -9.37 -11.29
CA GLU A 213 4.79 -8.62 -12.09
C GLU A 213 4.46 -7.13 -12.07
N ILE A 214 5.49 -6.30 -11.83
CA ILE A 214 5.45 -4.88 -12.19
C ILE A 214 6.25 -4.68 -13.48
N PHE A 215 5.57 -4.26 -14.53
CA PHE A 215 6.13 -4.01 -15.85
C PHE A 215 6.03 -2.53 -16.20
N ASN A 216 7.19 -1.89 -16.43
CA ASN A 216 7.18 -0.51 -16.92
C ASN A 216 7.50 -0.49 -18.41
N SER A 217 6.65 0.17 -19.18
CA SER A 217 6.83 0.50 -20.59
C SER A 217 6.93 2.03 -20.75
N VAL A 218 7.57 2.44 -21.84
CA VAL A 218 7.96 3.81 -22.26
C VAL A 218 7.18 4.95 -21.58
N GLY A 219 7.90 5.86 -20.90
CA GLY A 219 7.35 7.05 -20.24
C GLY A 219 8.02 7.42 -18.92
N THR A 220 7.49 8.43 -18.22
CA THR A 220 7.93 8.85 -16.88
C THR A 220 7.03 8.23 -15.83
N ASN A 221 7.47 7.12 -15.24
CA ASN A 221 6.75 6.43 -14.17
C ASN A 221 7.50 6.66 -12.85
N ARG A 222 6.79 7.06 -11.80
CA ARG A 222 7.39 7.33 -10.50
C ARG A 222 6.52 6.84 -9.35
N ILE A 223 7.12 6.10 -8.44
CA ILE A 223 6.53 5.70 -7.17
C ILE A 223 7.36 6.34 -6.05
N ILE A 224 6.73 7.18 -5.24
CA ILE A 224 7.30 7.77 -4.02
C ILE A 224 6.66 7.09 -2.81
N GLY A 225 7.40 6.21 -2.14
CA GLY A 225 6.92 5.42 -1.01
C GLY A 225 7.54 4.03 -0.99
N GLY A 226 6.92 3.02 -1.59
CA GLY A 226 7.61 1.76 -1.85
C GLY A 226 6.72 0.64 -2.37
N VAL A 227 7.36 -0.43 -2.85
CA VAL A 227 6.73 -1.54 -3.57
C VAL A 227 7.04 -2.87 -2.89
N VAL A 228 6.03 -3.72 -2.73
CA VAL A 228 6.20 -5.10 -2.26
C VAL A 228 5.55 -6.06 -3.25
N LEU A 229 6.30 -7.05 -3.73
CA LEU A 229 5.81 -8.08 -4.64
C LEU A 229 5.58 -9.40 -3.90
N GLY A 230 4.33 -9.72 -3.56
CA GLY A 230 3.94 -10.90 -2.78
C GLY A 230 3.53 -12.08 -3.66
N GLY A 231 4.11 -13.26 -3.46
CA GLY A 231 3.87 -14.41 -4.32
C GLY A 231 5.15 -15.20 -4.65
N LYS A 232 4.97 -16.28 -5.40
CA LYS A 232 6.06 -17.24 -5.68
C LYS A 232 7.00 -16.75 -6.78
N ASP A 233 6.46 -16.47 -7.97
CA ASP A 233 7.25 -16.18 -9.17
C ASP A 233 7.23 -14.67 -9.48
N LYS A 234 7.77 -13.89 -8.53
CA LYS A 234 7.72 -12.43 -8.53
C LYS A 234 8.79 -11.78 -9.42
N THR A 235 8.35 -10.85 -10.27
CA THR A 235 9.21 -10.14 -11.22
C THR A 235 9.03 -8.63 -11.12
N ALA A 236 10.13 -7.89 -10.92
CA ALA A 236 10.16 -6.46 -11.15
C ALA A 236 10.91 -6.18 -12.46
N ARG A 237 10.16 -5.82 -13.50
CA ARG A 237 10.68 -5.51 -14.83
C ARG A 237 10.55 -4.02 -15.10
N LEU A 238 11.61 -3.28 -14.81
CA LEU A 238 11.63 -1.83 -15.00
C LEU A 238 12.33 -1.47 -16.32
N ARG A 239 11.67 -0.65 -17.14
CA ARG A 239 12.21 -0.14 -18.41
C ARG A 239 12.23 1.38 -18.44
N GLY A 240 13.06 1.94 -19.32
CA GLY A 240 13.10 3.37 -19.56
C GLY A 240 13.70 4.12 -18.36
N THR A 241 13.01 5.16 -17.88
CA THR A 241 13.45 6.02 -16.77
C THR A 241 12.49 5.91 -15.58
N ALA A 242 12.06 4.68 -15.26
CA ALA A 242 11.15 4.45 -14.16
C ALA A 242 11.85 4.64 -12.82
N ASP A 243 11.24 5.42 -11.92
CA ASP A 243 11.75 5.70 -10.58
C ASP A 243 10.89 5.02 -9.51
N ILE A 244 11.52 4.26 -8.62
CA ILE A 244 10.92 3.83 -7.35
C ILE A 244 11.80 4.38 -6.24
N LYS A 245 11.26 5.32 -5.47
CA LYS A 245 11.99 6.05 -4.45
C LYS A 245 11.32 5.84 -3.11
N TYR A 246 12.08 5.35 -2.14
CA TYR A 246 11.56 5.17 -0.80
C TYR A 246 11.21 6.53 -0.17
N SER A 247 10.06 6.62 0.49
CA SER A 247 9.67 7.84 1.21
C SER A 247 8.94 7.48 2.49
N TYR A 248 9.60 7.72 3.62
CA TYR A 248 8.98 7.58 4.93
C TYR A 248 7.79 8.54 5.09
N GLU A 249 7.91 9.78 4.59
CA GLU A 249 6.80 10.76 4.64
C GLU A 249 5.57 10.26 3.88
N ALA A 250 5.75 9.70 2.67
CA ALA A 250 4.63 9.17 1.90
C ALA A 250 3.99 7.95 2.57
N VAL A 251 4.80 7.02 3.09
CA VAL A 251 4.31 5.84 3.82
C VAL A 251 3.52 6.22 5.06
N GLU A 252 4.04 7.12 5.89
CA GLU A 252 3.35 7.59 7.09
C GLU A 252 2.12 8.43 6.77
N ASN A 253 2.13 9.21 5.68
CA ASN A 253 0.95 9.91 5.20
C ASN A 253 -0.20 8.93 4.92
N VAL A 254 0.08 7.84 4.22
CA VAL A 254 -0.91 6.79 3.93
C VAL A 254 -1.40 6.11 5.22
N ARG A 255 -0.50 5.72 6.12
CA ARG A 255 -0.88 5.06 7.38
C ARG A 255 -1.79 5.90 8.25
N ASN A 256 -1.50 7.20 8.34
CA ASN A 256 -2.16 8.09 9.28
C ASN A 256 -3.44 8.72 8.71
N LYS A 257 -3.49 9.00 7.39
CA LYS A 257 -4.60 9.73 6.77
C LYS A 257 -5.60 8.89 5.99
N THR A 258 -5.28 7.63 5.64
CA THR A 258 -6.24 6.78 4.92
C THR A 258 -7.37 6.37 5.86
N LYS A 259 -8.58 6.86 5.60
CA LYS A 259 -9.76 6.59 6.45
C LYS A 259 -10.25 5.16 6.33
N SER A 260 -10.08 4.55 5.16
CA SER A 260 -10.57 3.20 4.84
C SER A 260 -9.73 2.10 5.51
N LEU A 261 -8.65 2.47 6.21
CA LEU A 261 -7.96 1.59 7.15
C LEU A 261 -8.66 1.51 8.52
N LEU A 262 -9.64 2.37 8.81
CA LEU A 262 -10.39 2.33 10.07
C LEU A 262 -11.43 1.20 10.02
N THR A 263 -11.49 0.39 11.07
CA THR A 263 -12.44 -0.71 11.20
C THR A 263 -13.21 -0.56 12.51
N MET A 264 -14.44 -1.08 12.55
CA MET A 264 -15.24 -1.14 13.77
C MET A 264 -15.46 -2.59 14.17
N SER A 265 -15.14 -2.92 15.42
CA SER A 265 -15.36 -4.24 15.99
C SER A 265 -16.45 -4.18 17.05
N LEU A 266 -17.45 -5.05 16.95
CA LEU A 266 -18.48 -5.20 17.98
C LEU A 266 -17.87 -5.89 19.21
N ILE A 267 -17.97 -5.25 20.37
CA ILE A 267 -17.58 -5.82 21.67
C ILE A 267 -18.74 -6.57 22.29
N SER A 268 -19.90 -5.92 22.36
CA SER A 268 -21.09 -6.47 22.98
C SER A 268 -22.33 -5.77 22.47
N TRP A 269 -23.48 -6.42 22.63
CA TRP A 269 -24.78 -5.85 22.31
C TRP A 269 -25.82 -6.29 23.34
N PHE A 270 -26.85 -5.47 23.54
CA PHE A 270 -28.00 -5.74 24.39
C PHE A 270 -29.30 -5.27 23.72
N GLU A 271 -30.42 -5.90 24.07
CA GLU A 271 -31.80 -5.57 23.65
C GLU A 271 -32.78 -5.60 24.83
#